data_AF-A0A1V5QCQ5-F1
#
_entry.id   AF-A0A1V5QCQ5-F1
#
_cell.length_a   1.000
_cell.length_b   1.000
_cell.length_c   1.000
_cell.angle_alpha   90.00
_cell.angle_beta   90.00
_cell.angle_gamma   90.00
#
_symmetry.space_group_name_H-M   'P 1'
#
loop_
_entity.id
_entity.type
_entity.pdbx_description
1 polymer ?
#
loop_
_entity_poly.entity_id
_entity_poly.type
_entity_poly.pdbx_seq_one_letter_code
_entity_poly.pdbx_strand_id
1 'polypeptide(L)'
;MRKHKIVIWDRLSIAAVSVLSLVASFNENSCLISCLGYLVFGLMWLFSCVFKEPLCSTYVKYNYGGDAAYKNPLFMKTNYILAVCWGVLYVLTTIWTWFLRSSGLELWVQIVNYIVPALMGIFTVWFEKWYPAYLASGKGAK
;
A
#
# COMPACT_ATOMS: atom_id res chain seq x y z
N MET A 1 15.94 -3.25 20.06
CA MET A 1 15.81 -2.72 18.68
C MET A 1 15.48 -3.87 17.74
N ARG A 2 14.30 -3.86 17.10
CA ARG A 2 13.94 -4.87 16.09
C ARG A 2 14.86 -4.69 14.88
N LYS A 3 15.65 -5.72 14.54
CA LYS A 3 16.50 -5.69 13.35
C LYS A 3 15.62 -5.88 12.12
N HIS A 4 15.22 -4.79 11.49
CA HIS A 4 14.55 -4.81 10.19
C HIS A 4 15.56 -5.26 9.13
N LYS A 5 15.20 -6.29 8.36
CA LYS A 5 15.99 -6.77 7.24
C LYS A 5 15.55 -6.02 5.99
N ILE A 6 16.50 -5.62 5.17
CA ILE A 6 16.19 -5.11 3.82
C ILE A 6 15.58 -6.25 3.02
N VAL A 7 14.40 -6.01 2.46
CA VAL A 7 13.65 -6.97 1.65
C VAL A 7 13.61 -6.55 0.18
N ILE A 8 13.10 -7.43 -0.68
CA ILE A 8 12.98 -7.17 -2.11
C ILE A 8 12.14 -5.92 -2.41
N TRP A 9 11.10 -5.66 -1.61
CA TRP A 9 10.23 -4.49 -1.75
C TRP A 9 10.99 -3.17 -1.53
N ASP A 10 11.98 -3.13 -0.64
CA ASP A 10 12.82 -1.94 -0.45
C ASP A 10 13.64 -1.67 -1.71
N ARG A 11 14.25 -2.72 -2.29
CA ARG A 11 15.07 -2.61 -3.50
C ARG A 11 14.24 -2.18 -4.70
N LEU A 12 13.05 -2.77 -4.86
CA LEU A 12 12.11 -2.40 -5.93
C LEU A 12 11.60 -0.97 -5.75
N SER A 13 11.30 -0.56 -4.52
CA SER A 13 10.87 0.82 -4.23
C SER A 13 11.97 1.82 -4.54
N ILE A 14 13.22 1.53 -4.12
CA ILE A 14 14.38 2.38 -4.44
C ILE A 14 14.56 2.48 -5.95
N ALA A 15 14.56 1.36 -6.67
CA ALA A 15 14.68 1.35 -8.12
C ALA A 15 13.56 2.14 -8.80
N ALA A 16 12.31 1.93 -8.38
CA ALA A 16 11.15 2.65 -8.89
C ALA A 16 11.27 4.17 -8.67
N VAL A 17 11.64 4.61 -7.46
CA VAL A 17 11.81 6.03 -7.13
C VAL A 17 12.97 6.63 -7.92
N SER A 18 14.08 5.92 -8.09
CA SER A 18 15.22 6.39 -8.90
C SER A 18 14.82 6.59 -10.36
N VAL A 19 14.09 5.64 -10.95
CA VAL A 19 13.60 5.76 -12.33
C VAL A 19 12.59 6.89 -12.46
N LEU A 20 11.61 6.99 -11.55
CA LEU A 20 10.62 8.07 -11.56
C LEU A 20 11.27 9.45 -11.40
N SER A 21 12.27 9.58 -10.53
CA SER A 21 13.05 10.82 -10.35
C SER A 21 13.82 11.20 -11.61
N LEU A 22 14.40 10.22 -12.29
CA LEU A 22 15.09 10.44 -13.56
C LEU A 22 14.11 10.91 -14.64
N VAL A 23 12.95 10.24 -14.77
CA VAL A 23 11.91 10.65 -15.74
C VAL A 23 11.40 12.05 -15.43
N ALA A 24 11.21 12.40 -14.16
CA ALA A 24 10.79 13.73 -13.73
C ALA A 24 11.82 14.82 -14.07
N SER A 25 13.11 14.48 -14.09
CA SER A 25 14.19 15.42 -14.44
C SER A 25 14.19 15.79 -15.93
N PHE A 26 13.60 14.96 -16.79
CA PHE A 26 13.48 15.21 -18.23
C PHE A 26 12.05 15.55 -18.68
N ASN A 27 11.09 15.60 -17.75
CA ASN A 27 9.67 15.77 -18.08
C ASN A 27 9.00 16.73 -17.09
N GLU A 28 8.59 17.90 -17.58
CA GLU A 28 7.94 18.94 -16.79
C GLU A 28 6.46 18.63 -16.47
N ASN A 29 5.89 17.56 -17.04
CA ASN A 29 4.50 17.16 -16.79
C ASN A 29 4.32 16.54 -15.39
N SER A 30 4.15 17.43 -14.42
CA SER A 30 3.94 17.07 -13.00
C SER A 30 2.72 16.17 -12.77
N CYS A 31 1.69 16.27 -13.62
CA CYS A 31 0.52 15.39 -13.57
C CYS A 31 0.91 13.94 -13.90
N LEU A 32 1.62 13.75 -15.01
CA LEU A 32 2.09 12.45 -15.46
C LEU A 32 2.99 11.79 -14.40
N ILE A 33 3.97 12.52 -13.87
CA ILE A 33 4.90 11.99 -12.86
C ILE A 33 4.16 11.55 -11.59
N SER A 34 3.23 12.37 -11.09
CA SER A 34 2.43 12.04 -9.91
C SER A 34 1.57 10.80 -10.15
N CYS A 35 0.89 10.73 -11.31
CA CYS A 35 0.04 9.62 -11.69
C CYS A 35 0.83 8.31 -11.85
N LEU A 36 2.01 8.37 -12.48
CA LEU A 36 2.92 7.24 -12.61
C LEU A 36 3.42 6.76 -11.24
N GLY A 37 3.75 7.68 -10.33
CA GLY A 37 4.13 7.33 -8.96
C GLY A 37 3.05 6.51 -8.27
N TYR A 38 1.82 7.04 -8.20
CA TYR A 38 0.70 6.31 -7.60
C TYR A 38 0.45 4.96 -8.29
N LEU A 39 0.55 4.90 -9.62
CA LEU A 39 0.29 3.68 -10.37
C LEU A 39 1.35 2.61 -10.09
N VAL A 40 2.63 2.96 -10.15
CA VAL A 40 3.74 2.03 -9.91
C VAL A 40 3.67 1.46 -8.50
N PHE A 41 3.43 2.31 -7.49
CA PHE A 41 3.27 1.83 -6.12
C PHE A 41 1.98 1.02 -5.94
N GLY A 42 0.86 1.42 -6.53
CA GLY A 42 -0.38 0.64 -6.48
C GLY A 42 -0.23 -0.75 -7.08
N LEU A 43 0.38 -0.84 -8.27
CA LEU A 43 0.68 -2.12 -8.92
C LEU A 43 1.67 -2.95 -8.10
N MET A 44 2.70 -2.34 -7.49
CA MET A 44 3.62 -3.06 -6.63
C MET A 44 2.91 -3.67 -5.41
N TRP A 45 2.00 -2.93 -4.78
CA TRP A 45 1.20 -3.43 -3.65
C TRP A 45 0.30 -4.60 -4.07
N LEU A 46 -0.40 -4.48 -5.21
CA LEU A 46 -1.23 -5.55 -5.76
C LEU A 46 -0.41 -6.77 -6.16
N PHE A 47 0.70 -6.55 -6.87
CA PHE A 47 1.59 -7.60 -7.33
C PHE A 47 2.25 -8.35 -6.16
N SER A 48 2.48 -7.66 -5.03
CA SER A 48 2.96 -8.31 -3.82
C SER A 48 2.04 -9.42 -3.32
N CYS A 49 0.73 -9.35 -3.62
CA CYS A 49 -0.24 -10.37 -3.23
C CYS A 49 -0.14 -11.67 -4.06
N VAL A 50 0.64 -11.68 -5.14
CA VAL A 50 0.94 -12.91 -5.89
C VAL A 50 1.99 -13.76 -5.16
N PHE A 51 2.83 -13.13 -4.34
CA PHE A 51 3.85 -13.81 -3.56
C PHE A 51 3.31 -14.25 -2.22
N LYS A 52 3.91 -15.31 -1.67
CA LYS A 52 3.56 -15.84 -0.34
C LYS A 52 3.63 -14.79 0.76
N GLU A 53 4.50 -13.78 0.62
CA GLU A 53 4.74 -12.72 1.59
C GLU A 53 4.36 -11.36 0.96
N PRO A 54 3.10 -10.90 1.12
CA PRO A 54 2.67 -9.61 0.61
C PRO A 54 3.39 -8.48 1.33
N LEU A 55 3.47 -7.32 0.69
CA LEU A 55 4.26 -6.17 1.13
C LEU A 55 3.94 -5.77 2.58
N CYS A 56 2.67 -5.71 2.99
CA CYS A 56 2.32 -5.41 4.38
C CYS A 56 2.95 -6.39 5.38
N SER A 57 2.88 -7.69 5.09
CA SER A 57 3.31 -8.74 6.00
C SER A 57 4.83 -8.68 6.26
N THR A 58 5.62 -8.30 5.25
CA THR A 58 7.09 -8.25 5.38
C THR A 58 7.57 -7.21 6.38
N TYR A 59 6.81 -6.13 6.56
CA TYR A 59 7.14 -5.06 7.52
C TYR A 59 6.43 -5.26 8.86
N VAL A 60 5.14 -5.61 8.84
CA VAL A 60 4.33 -5.71 10.07
C VAL A 60 4.71 -6.93 10.91
N LYS A 61 5.29 -8.00 10.32
CA LYS A 61 5.67 -9.22 11.05
C LYS A 61 6.53 -8.98 12.28
N TYR A 62 7.35 -7.93 12.30
CA TYR A 62 8.19 -7.63 13.45
C TYR A 62 7.36 -7.34 14.70
N ASN A 63 6.13 -6.82 14.55
CA ASN A 63 5.15 -6.65 15.62
C ASN A 63 4.61 -7.97 16.19
N TYR A 64 4.73 -9.07 15.44
CA TYR A 64 4.10 -10.37 15.70
C TYR A 64 5.12 -11.52 15.81
N GLY A 65 6.31 -11.24 16.34
CA GLY A 65 7.34 -12.28 16.56
C GLY A 65 8.24 -12.56 15.35
N GLY A 66 8.26 -11.66 14.35
CA GLY A 66 9.13 -11.77 13.19
C GLY A 66 8.67 -12.86 12.22
N ASP A 67 9.60 -13.66 11.70
CA ASP A 67 9.30 -14.68 10.68
C ASP A 67 8.32 -15.77 11.17
N ALA A 68 8.17 -15.94 12.49
CA ALA A 68 7.16 -16.84 13.07
C ALA A 68 5.71 -16.39 12.76
N ALA A 69 5.48 -15.09 12.52
CA ALA A 69 4.16 -14.53 12.19
C ALA A 69 3.55 -15.15 10.93
N TYR A 70 4.39 -15.54 9.96
CA TYR A 70 3.94 -16.16 8.71
C TYR A 70 3.29 -17.53 8.90
N LYS A 71 3.53 -18.20 10.03
CA LYS A 71 2.86 -19.46 10.36
C LYS A 71 1.40 -19.27 10.78
N ASN A 72 0.98 -18.03 11.07
CA ASN A 72 -0.39 -17.72 11.46
C ASN A 72 -1.23 -17.35 10.20
N PRO A 73 -2.20 -18.19 9.78
CA PRO A 73 -3.01 -17.91 8.60
C PRO A 73 -3.88 -16.67 8.73
N LEU A 74 -4.31 -16.31 9.94
CA LEU A 74 -5.11 -15.10 10.19
C LEU A 74 -4.26 -13.85 9.94
N PHE A 75 -3.03 -13.85 10.45
CA PHE A 75 -2.08 -12.77 10.19
C PHE A 75 -1.86 -12.59 8.69
N MET A 76 -1.63 -13.69 7.97
CA MET A 76 -1.43 -13.64 6.51
C MET A 76 -2.67 -13.11 5.79
N LYS A 77 -3.85 -13.70 6.01
CA LYS A 77 -5.10 -13.26 5.35
C LYS A 77 -5.37 -11.77 5.59
N THR A 78 -5.19 -11.30 6.82
CA THR A 78 -5.36 -9.89 7.18
C THR A 78 -4.43 -9.00 6.35
N ASN A 79 -3.14 -9.35 6.28
CA ASN A 79 -2.15 -8.55 5.56
C ASN A 79 -2.31 -8.63 4.03
N TYR A 80 -2.82 -9.73 3.47
CA TYR A 80 -3.20 -9.78 2.05
C TYR A 80 -4.35 -8.82 1.75
N ILE A 81 -5.41 -8.84 2.56
CA ILE A 81 -6.55 -7.94 2.37
C ILE A 81 -6.10 -6.49 2.45
N LEU A 82 -5.30 -6.14 3.47
CA LEU A 82 -4.76 -4.79 3.62
C LEU A 82 -3.86 -4.40 2.44
N ALA A 83 -3.01 -5.31 1.95
CA ALA A 83 -2.18 -5.04 0.79
C ALA A 83 -3.01 -4.77 -0.47
N VAL A 84 -4.08 -5.53 -0.69
CA VAL A 84 -5.03 -5.27 -1.79
C VAL A 84 -5.73 -3.93 -1.61
N CYS A 85 -6.26 -3.62 -0.42
CA CYS A 85 -6.98 -2.37 -0.18
C CYS A 85 -6.09 -1.14 -0.46
N TRP A 86 -4.85 -1.13 0.03
CA TRP A 86 -3.90 -0.06 -0.26
C TRP A 86 -3.46 -0.02 -1.72
N GLY A 87 -3.26 -1.18 -2.35
CA GLY A 87 -2.94 -1.25 -3.78
C GLY A 87 -4.06 -0.68 -4.66
N VAL A 88 -5.31 -1.07 -4.39
CA VAL A 88 -6.50 -0.51 -5.05
C VAL A 88 -6.61 0.98 -4.77
N LEU A 89 -6.37 1.42 -3.53
CA LEU A 89 -6.39 2.83 -3.18
C LEU A 89 -5.44 3.62 -4.07
N TYR A 90 -4.18 3.21 -4.19
CA TYR A 90 -3.20 3.90 -5.03
C TYR A 90 -3.58 3.92 -6.52
N VAL A 91 -4.15 2.84 -7.05
CA VAL A 91 -4.66 2.82 -8.44
C VAL A 91 -5.81 3.82 -8.62
N LEU A 92 -6.75 3.86 -7.68
CA LEU A 92 -7.82 4.87 -7.70
C LEU A 92 -7.24 6.28 -7.54
N THR A 93 -6.20 6.46 -6.73
CA THR A 93 -5.47 7.73 -6.58
C THR A 93 -4.93 8.22 -7.90
N THR A 94 -4.36 7.34 -8.72
CA THR A 94 -3.96 7.68 -10.10
C THR A 94 -5.14 8.22 -10.90
N ILE A 95 -6.28 7.53 -10.87
CA ILE A 95 -7.46 7.87 -11.68
C ILE A 95 -8.00 9.25 -11.29
N TRP A 96 -8.31 9.48 -10.01
CA TRP A 96 -8.88 10.77 -9.62
C TRP A 96 -7.85 11.91 -9.69
N THR A 97 -6.56 11.65 -9.43
CA THR A 97 -5.51 12.67 -9.55
C THR A 97 -5.41 13.17 -10.99
N TRP A 98 -5.48 12.26 -11.96
CA TRP A 98 -5.50 12.62 -13.38
C TRP A 98 -6.68 13.54 -13.70
N PHE A 99 -7.90 13.12 -13.36
CA PHE A 99 -9.11 13.91 -13.65
C PHE A 99 -9.12 15.29 -12.97
N LEU A 100 -8.74 15.35 -11.69
CA LEU A 100 -8.72 16.61 -10.94
C LEU A 100 -7.65 17.57 -11.49
N ARG A 101 -6.45 17.09 -11.80
CA ARG A 101 -5.41 17.93 -12.41
C ARG A 101 -5.78 18.37 -13.82
N SER A 102 -6.34 17.49 -14.65
CA SER A 102 -6.85 17.84 -15.99
C SER A 102 -7.96 18.89 -15.96
N SER A 103 -8.66 19.02 -14.82
CA SER A 103 -9.71 20.02 -14.60
C SER A 103 -9.22 21.30 -13.89
N GLY A 104 -7.91 21.44 -13.64
CA GLY A 104 -7.34 22.61 -12.94
C GLY A 104 -7.62 22.66 -11.43
N LEU A 105 -8.08 21.56 -10.83
CA LEU A 105 -8.51 21.47 -9.43
C LEU A 105 -7.35 21.05 -8.50
N GLU A 106 -6.23 21.77 -8.53
CA GLU A 106 -5.00 21.35 -7.83
C GLU A 106 -5.13 21.31 -6.31
N LEU A 107 -5.88 22.23 -5.70
CA LEU A 107 -6.15 22.21 -4.26
C LEU A 107 -6.90 20.94 -3.85
N TRP A 108 -7.84 20.48 -4.67
CA TRP A 108 -8.62 19.27 -4.40
C TRP A 108 -7.77 18.01 -4.49
N VAL A 109 -6.79 17.97 -5.40
CA VAL A 109 -5.81 16.87 -5.46
C VAL A 109 -5.11 16.73 -4.11
N GLN A 110 -4.64 17.83 -3.53
CA GLN A 110 -3.95 17.80 -2.24
C GLN A 110 -4.88 17.32 -1.11
N ILE A 111 -6.08 17.91 -1.01
CA ILE A 111 -7.05 17.56 0.03
C ILE A 111 -7.40 16.06 -0.03
N VAL A 112 -7.76 15.56 -1.21
CA VAL A 112 -8.16 14.15 -1.40
C VAL A 112 -6.97 13.23 -1.13
N ASN A 113 -5.79 13.55 -1.66
CA ASN A 113 -4.60 12.69 -1.52
C ASN A 113 -4.02 12.69 -0.10
N TYR A 114 -4.43 13.59 0.79
CA TYR A 114 -4.11 13.50 2.22
C TYR A 114 -5.21 12.81 3.03
N ILE A 115 -6.48 13.19 2.83
CA ILE A 115 -7.59 12.67 3.63
C ILE A 115 -7.80 11.19 3.37
N VAL A 116 -7.82 10.77 2.09
CA VAL A 116 -8.18 9.39 1.75
C VAL A 116 -7.14 8.38 2.29
N PRO A 117 -5.82 8.60 2.14
CA PRO A 117 -4.83 7.74 2.79
C PRO A 117 -4.88 7.78 4.31
N ALA A 118 -5.20 8.93 4.92
CA ALA A 118 -5.36 9.01 6.37
C ALA A 118 -6.53 8.12 6.86
N LEU A 119 -7.67 8.17 6.16
CA LEU A 119 -8.80 7.27 6.43
C LEU A 119 -8.43 5.80 6.23
N MET A 120 -7.66 5.49 5.18
CA MET A 120 -7.14 4.14 4.94
C MET A 120 -6.20 3.69 6.08
N GLY A 121 -5.38 4.59 6.63
CA GLY A 121 -4.55 4.34 7.80
C GLY A 121 -5.39 4.01 9.05
N ILE A 122 -6.43 4.80 9.33
CA ILE A 122 -7.37 4.54 10.44
C ILE A 122 -8.05 3.18 10.25
N PHE A 123 -8.54 2.91 9.03
CA PHE A 123 -9.11 1.61 8.68
C PHE A 123 -8.12 0.48 8.91
N THR A 124 -6.85 0.64 8.53
CA THR A 124 -5.81 -0.39 8.71
C THR A 124 -5.63 -0.76 10.18
N VAL A 125 -5.49 0.22 11.08
CA VAL A 125 -5.29 0.00 12.53
C VAL A 125 -6.50 -0.67 13.17
N TRP A 126 -7.71 -0.32 12.73
CA TRP A 126 -8.92 -0.97 13.20
C TRP A 126 -9.04 -2.40 12.66
N PHE A 127 -8.87 -2.56 11.35
CA PHE A 127 -9.08 -3.83 10.63
C PHE A 127 -8.09 -4.90 11.08
N GLU A 128 -6.83 -4.55 11.30
CA GLU A 128 -5.81 -5.51 11.74
C GLU A 128 -6.11 -6.14 13.11
N LYS A 129 -6.91 -5.46 13.95
CA LYS A 129 -7.35 -5.96 15.26
C LYS A 129 -8.69 -6.67 15.16
N TRP A 130 -9.63 -6.05 14.45
CA TRP A 130 -11.00 -6.55 14.34
C TRP A 130 -11.08 -7.84 13.51
N TYR A 131 -10.43 -7.91 12.36
CA TYR A 131 -10.60 -9.04 11.43
C TYR A 131 -10.10 -10.38 12.00
N PRO A 132 -8.90 -10.47 12.62
CA PRO A 132 -8.49 -11.69 13.32
C PRO A 132 -9.44 -12.08 14.45
N ALA A 133 -9.91 -11.13 15.25
CA ALA A 133 -10.84 -11.38 16.35
C ALA A 133 -12.21 -11.86 15.85
N TYR A 134 -12.71 -11.27 14.77
CA TYR A 134 -13.95 -11.67 14.11
C TYR A 134 -13.86 -13.12 13.61
N LEU A 135 -12.78 -13.49 12.94
CA LEU A 135 -12.57 -14.87 12.49
C LEU A 135 -12.40 -15.84 13.66
N ALA A 136 -11.64 -15.46 14.69
CA ALA A 136 -11.45 -16.28 15.90
C ALA A 136 -12.76 -16.50 16.68
N SER A 137 -13.73 -15.59 16.57
CA SER A 137 -15.06 -15.72 17.20
C SER A 137 -15.99 -16.74 16.53
N GLY A 138 -15.54 -17.42 15.46
CA GLY A 138 -16.32 -18.40 14.71
C GLY A 138 -17.37 -17.81 13.77
N LYS A 139 -17.62 -16.49 13.82
CA LYS A 139 -18.59 -15.79 12.97
C LYS A 139 -18.19 -15.72 11.49
N GLY A 140 -16.91 -15.94 11.18
CA GLY A 140 -16.39 -15.99 9.81
C GLY A 140 -16.25 -17.39 9.23
N ALA A 141 -16.62 -18.44 9.97
CA ALA A 141 -16.73 -19.80 9.44
C ALA A 141 -18.12 -19.98 8.85
N LYS A 142 -18.30 -19.54 7.61
CA LYS A 142 -19.41 -19.95 6.74
C LYS A 142 -18.80 -20.60 5.50
#